data_AF-A0A7S1XUX1-F1
#
_entry.id   AF-A0A7S1XUX1-F1
#
_cell.length_a   1.000
_cell.length_b   1.000
_cell.length_c   1.000
_cell.angle_alpha   90.00
_cell.angle_beta   90.00
_cell.angle_gamma   90.00
#
_symmetry.space_group_name_H-M   'P 1'
#
loop_
_entity.id
_entity.type
_entity.pdbx_description
1 polymer ?
#
loop_
_entity_poly.entity_id
_entity_poly.type
_entity_poly.pdbx_seq_one_letter_code
_entity_poly.pdbx_strand_id
1 'polypeptide(L)'
;MEGKGGVDLSWSDALYLAISSASTVGLGDVVVVSPPGRFFLCFYGLIGCVAFGRIIGAIALRPLEVERRRAREQAIENLRAGMTLEVMQDLMNGPLVRRLGLSRKAECISRNEFILLLLVQQGKISEADLAAIRNVFDILDANGSGTLSLIDMELWPESVKNTMDL
;
A
#
# COMPACT_ATOMS: atom_id res chain seq x y z
N MET A 1 8.63 -42.15 -31.01
CA MET A 1 9.12 -40.81 -30.60
C MET A 1 10.28 -41.05 -29.68
N GLU A 2 11.48 -40.77 -30.16
CA GLU A 2 12.74 -41.23 -29.57
C GLU A 2 13.24 -40.13 -28.63
N GLY A 3 12.98 -40.30 -27.32
CA GLY A 3 13.48 -39.38 -26.31
C GLY A 3 15.00 -39.47 -26.24
N LYS A 4 15.68 -38.33 -26.39
CA LYS A 4 17.15 -38.24 -26.27
C LYS A 4 17.55 -38.38 -24.80
N GLY A 5 17.49 -39.61 -24.28
CA GLY A 5 18.01 -39.98 -22.97
C GLY A 5 19.47 -40.38 -23.07
N GLY A 6 20.36 -39.41 -23.23
CA GLY A 6 21.80 -39.65 -23.40
C GLY A 6 22.64 -38.78 -22.46
N VAL A 7 23.80 -39.30 -22.06
CA VAL A 7 24.76 -38.65 -21.15
C VAL A 7 25.33 -37.34 -21.76
N ASP A 8 25.14 -37.12 -23.06
CA ASP A 8 25.56 -35.94 -23.82
C ASP A 8 24.37 -35.02 -24.16
N LEU A 9 23.89 -34.27 -23.16
CA LEU A 9 22.96 -33.16 -23.39
C LEU A 9 23.73 -31.98 -23.98
N SER A 10 23.32 -31.51 -25.16
CA SER A 10 23.85 -30.25 -25.67
C SER A 10 23.44 -29.09 -24.75
N TRP A 11 24.20 -27.99 -24.76
CA TRP A 11 23.88 -26.82 -23.94
C TRP A 11 22.45 -26.29 -24.20
N SER A 12 22.00 -26.35 -25.46
CA SER A 12 20.63 -25.98 -25.83
C SER A 12 19.57 -26.92 -25.24
N ASP A 13 19.83 -28.23 -25.20
CA ASP A 13 18.89 -29.20 -24.63
C ASP A 13 18.78 -29.03 -23.10
N ALA A 14 19.90 -28.72 -22.45
CA ALA A 14 19.92 -28.43 -21.02
C ALA A 14 19.14 -27.15 -20.67
N LEU A 15 19.30 -26.08 -21.47
CA LEU A 15 18.55 -24.84 -21.29
C LEU A 15 17.05 -25.05 -21.54
N TYR A 16 16.71 -25.81 -22.58
CA TYR A 16 15.33 -26.17 -22.90
C TYR A 16 14.68 -26.98 -21.77
N LEU A 17 15.36 -27.98 -21.23
CA LEU A 17 14.90 -28.76 -20.08
C LEU A 17 14.70 -27.86 -18.85
N ALA A 18 15.64 -26.96 -18.58
CA ALA A 18 15.60 -26.06 -17.43
C ALA A 18 14.40 -25.09 -17.51
N ILE A 19 14.16 -24.49 -18.68
CA ILE A 19 13.06 -23.55 -18.89
C ILE A 19 11.72 -24.27 -18.88
N SER A 20 11.58 -25.38 -19.63
CA SER A 20 10.33 -26.16 -19.70
C SER A 20 9.91 -26.77 -18.37
N SER A 21 10.88 -27.17 -17.55
CA SER A 21 10.63 -27.66 -16.19
C SER A 21 10.24 -26.53 -15.23
N ALA A 22 10.92 -25.38 -15.29
CA ALA A 22 10.62 -24.22 -14.44
C ALA A 22 9.27 -23.57 -14.78
N SER A 23 8.87 -23.58 -16.05
CA SER A 23 7.56 -23.12 -16.50
C SER A 23 6.45 -24.16 -16.33
N THR A 24 6.75 -25.32 -15.74
CA THR A 24 5.82 -26.44 -15.51
C THR A 24 5.21 -27.06 -16.77
N VAL A 25 5.77 -26.78 -17.96
CA VAL A 25 5.30 -27.38 -19.22
C VAL A 25 5.72 -28.85 -19.29
N GLY A 26 6.99 -29.16 -18.96
CA GLY A 26 7.48 -30.52 -18.78
C GLY A 26 7.21 -31.48 -19.94
N LEU A 27 7.60 -31.11 -21.17
CA LEU A 27 7.29 -31.87 -22.39
C LEU A 27 7.83 -33.31 -22.41
N GLY A 28 8.88 -33.59 -21.64
CA GLY A 28 9.39 -34.95 -21.39
C GLY A 28 10.12 -35.61 -22.57
N ASP A 29 10.40 -34.85 -23.62
CA ASP A 29 11.19 -35.21 -24.80
C ASP A 29 12.71 -35.23 -24.53
N VAL A 30 13.16 -34.37 -23.61
CA VAL A 30 14.52 -34.33 -23.08
C VAL A 30 14.49 -34.74 -21.61
N VAL A 31 15.22 -35.77 -21.21
CA VAL A 31 15.22 -36.28 -19.83
C VAL A 31 16.62 -36.61 -19.33
N VAL A 32 16.88 -36.26 -18.06
CA VAL A 32 18.13 -36.64 -17.40
C VAL A 32 18.01 -38.06 -16.88
N VAL A 33 18.82 -38.95 -17.46
CA VAL A 33 18.85 -40.38 -17.09
C VAL A 33 19.82 -40.66 -15.94
N SER A 34 20.80 -39.78 -15.69
CA SER A 34 21.81 -39.99 -14.66
C SER A 34 21.24 -39.82 -13.23
N PRO A 35 21.55 -40.73 -12.29
CA PRO A 35 21.09 -40.62 -10.90
C PRO A 35 21.40 -39.27 -10.22
N PRO A 36 22.62 -38.71 -10.29
CA PRO A 36 22.91 -37.40 -9.68
C PRO A 36 22.18 -36.25 -10.38
N GLY A 37 22.00 -36.33 -11.71
CA GLY A 37 21.31 -35.31 -12.48
C GLY A 37 19.81 -35.26 -12.19
N ARG A 38 19.18 -36.40 -11.90
CA ARG A 38 17.78 -36.46 -11.43
C ARG A 38 17.60 -35.78 -10.08
N PHE A 39 18.52 -36.02 -9.14
CA PHE A 39 18.49 -35.36 -7.84
C PHE A 39 18.61 -33.85 -8.00
N PHE A 40 19.55 -33.37 -8.81
CA PHE A 40 19.69 -31.95 -9.13
C PHE A 40 18.40 -31.36 -9.72
N LEU A 41 17.77 -32.05 -10.67
CA LEU A 41 16.53 -31.59 -11.31
C LEU A 41 15.36 -31.46 -10.31
N CYS A 42 15.29 -32.31 -9.29
CA CYS A 42 14.30 -32.20 -8.21
C CYS A 42 14.48 -30.91 -7.38
N PHE A 43 15.71 -30.60 -6.92
CA PHE A 43 15.97 -29.35 -6.18
C PHE A 43 15.78 -28.13 -7.06
N TYR A 44 16.23 -28.22 -8.31
CA TYR A 44 16.03 -27.17 -9.32
C TYR A 44 14.53 -26.89 -9.53
N GLY A 45 13.69 -27.93 -9.65
CA GLY A 45 12.24 -27.76 -9.82
C GLY A 45 11.58 -27.06 -8.63
N LEU A 46 11.95 -27.42 -7.40
CA LEU A 46 11.41 -26.79 -6.18
C LEU A 46 11.74 -25.30 -6.11
N ILE A 47 13.01 -24.94 -6.34
CA ILE A 47 13.47 -23.55 -6.29
C ILE A 47 12.94 -22.76 -7.50
N GLY A 48 13.02 -23.38 -8.69
CA GLY A 48 12.61 -22.81 -9.97
C GLY A 48 11.12 -22.46 -10.00
N CYS A 49 10.25 -23.33 -9.50
CA CYS A 49 8.82 -23.08 -9.44
C CYS A 49 8.47 -21.88 -8.54
N VAL A 50 9.13 -21.76 -7.38
CA VAL A 50 8.92 -20.63 -6.45
C VAL A 50 9.43 -19.32 -7.06
N ALA A 51 10.61 -19.33 -7.67
CA ALA A 51 11.18 -18.16 -8.32
C ALA A 51 10.31 -17.71 -9.51
N PHE A 52 9.89 -18.64 -10.37
CA PHE A 52 9.04 -18.38 -11.53
C PHE A 52 7.68 -17.83 -11.11
N GLY A 53 7.04 -18.44 -10.11
CA GLY A 53 5.78 -17.94 -9.54
C GLY A 53 5.89 -16.52 -8.99
N ARG A 54 7.01 -16.18 -8.32
CA ARG A 54 7.26 -14.81 -7.84
C ARG A 54 7.44 -13.81 -8.99
N ILE A 55 8.16 -14.19 -10.04
CA ILE A 55 8.38 -13.32 -11.21
C ILE A 55 7.06 -13.03 -11.91
N ILE A 56 6.26 -14.07 -12.18
CA ILE A 56 4.93 -13.91 -12.79
C ILE A 56 4.02 -13.08 -11.89
N GLY A 57 3.97 -13.37 -10.60
CA GLY A 57 3.18 -12.61 -9.64
C GLY A 57 3.58 -11.13 -9.61
N ALA A 58 4.88 -10.83 -9.60
CA ALA A 58 5.38 -9.47 -9.66
C ALA A 58 4.96 -8.76 -10.95
N ILE A 59 5.09 -9.41 -12.11
CA ILE A 59 4.70 -8.83 -13.40
C ILE A 59 3.18 -8.60 -13.47
N ALA A 60 2.38 -9.54 -12.97
CA ALA A 60 0.92 -9.45 -12.95
C ALA A 60 0.41 -8.32 -12.03
N LEU A 61 1.15 -8.00 -10.96
CA LEU A 61 0.79 -6.96 -10.00
C LEU A 61 1.32 -5.55 -10.37
N ARG A 62 2.33 -5.46 -11.25
CA ARG A 62 2.84 -4.17 -11.78
C ARG A 62 1.78 -3.24 -12.34
N PRO A 63 0.83 -3.67 -13.21
CA PRO A 63 -0.18 -2.75 -13.74
C PRO A 63 -1.06 -2.15 -12.63
N LEU A 64 -1.39 -2.93 -11.59
CA LEU A 64 -2.15 -2.44 -10.43
C LEU A 64 -1.38 -1.37 -9.64
N GLU A 65 -0.08 -1.54 -9.46
CA GLU A 65 0.76 -0.54 -8.79
C GLU A 65 0.98 0.72 -9.62
N VAL A 66 1.11 0.58 -10.94
CA VAL A 66 1.23 1.71 -11.86
C VAL A 66 -0.07 2.51 -11.90
N GLU A 67 -1.23 1.86 -11.99
CA GLU A 67 -2.53 2.53 -11.92
C GLU A 67 -2.73 3.24 -10.56
N ARG A 68 -2.35 2.59 -9.45
CA ARG A 68 -2.37 3.24 -8.13
C ARG A 68 -1.46 4.47 -8.04
N ARG A 69 -0.27 4.43 -8.66
CA ARG A 69 0.64 5.59 -8.72
C ARG A 69 0.07 6.71 -9.58
N ARG A 70 -0.44 6.38 -10.77
CA ARG A 70 -1.08 7.34 -11.68
C ARG A 70 -2.30 8.00 -11.03
N ALA A 71 -3.15 7.24 -10.37
CA ALA A 71 -4.31 7.77 -9.65
C ALA A 71 -3.89 8.77 -8.55
N ARG A 72 -2.79 8.49 -7.84
CA ARG A 72 -2.23 9.41 -6.82
C ARG A 72 -1.68 10.69 -7.44
N GLU A 73 -0.93 10.57 -8.52
CA GLU A 73 -0.34 11.72 -9.23
C GLU A 73 -1.43 12.60 -9.85
N GLN A 74 -2.42 11.98 -10.51
CA GLN A 74 -3.58 12.67 -11.06
C GLN A 74 -4.43 13.33 -9.98
N ALA A 75 -4.58 12.73 -8.79
CA ALA A 75 -5.31 13.37 -7.70
C ALA A 75 -4.65 14.71 -7.28
N ILE A 76 -3.31 14.76 -7.20
CA ILE A 76 -2.57 15.98 -6.84
C ILE A 76 -2.63 17.02 -7.96
N GLU A 77 -2.50 16.59 -9.22
CA GLU A 77 -2.63 17.49 -10.37
C GLU A 77 -4.06 18.02 -10.53
N ASN A 78 -5.08 17.19 -10.34
CA ASN A 78 -6.48 17.61 -10.33
C ASN A 78 -6.80 18.57 -9.18
N LEU A 79 -6.17 18.39 -8.02
CA LEU A 79 -6.28 19.35 -6.92
C LEU A 79 -5.69 20.71 -7.28
N ARG A 80 -4.61 20.72 -8.04
CA ARG A 80 -3.91 21.95 -8.43
C ARG A 80 -4.58 22.65 -9.63
N ALA A 81 -5.04 21.88 -10.60
CA ALA A 81 -5.68 22.38 -11.83
C ALA A 81 -7.20 22.60 -11.68
N GLY A 82 -7.84 21.87 -10.76
CA GLY A 82 -9.27 21.83 -10.55
C GLY A 82 -9.74 22.45 -9.24
N MET A 83 -8.96 23.36 -8.64
CA MET A 83 -9.46 24.28 -7.60
C MET A 83 -10.47 25.26 -8.22
N THR A 84 -11.62 24.73 -8.60
CA THR A 84 -12.80 25.50 -8.98
C THR A 84 -13.53 25.91 -7.71
N LEU A 85 -14.37 26.94 -7.83
CA LEU A 85 -15.19 27.42 -6.73
C LEU A 85 -16.09 26.32 -6.17
N GLU A 86 -16.56 25.40 -7.01
CA GLU A 86 -17.40 24.26 -6.63
C GLU A 86 -16.65 23.26 -5.74
N VAL A 87 -15.40 22.91 -6.10
CA VAL A 87 -14.56 22.04 -5.26
C VAL A 87 -14.22 22.73 -3.95
N MET A 88 -13.96 24.04 -3.96
CA MET A 88 -13.75 24.79 -2.72
C MET A 88 -15.01 24.80 -1.84
N GLN A 89 -16.20 24.95 -2.43
CA GLN A 89 -17.46 24.87 -1.69
C GLN A 89 -17.70 23.49 -1.08
N ASP A 90 -17.36 22.40 -1.79
CA ASP A 90 -17.45 21.04 -1.26
C ASP A 90 -16.39 20.78 -0.17
N LEU A 91 -15.18 21.33 -0.32
CA LEU A 91 -14.15 21.29 0.72
C LEU A 91 -14.46 22.16 1.94
N MET A 92 -15.36 23.12 1.84
CA MET A 92 -15.78 23.97 2.96
C MET A 92 -17.04 23.46 3.66
N ASN A 93 -18.05 23.05 2.89
CA ASN A 93 -19.39 22.74 3.38
C ASN A 93 -19.91 21.36 2.93
N GLY A 94 -19.06 20.58 2.27
CA GLY A 94 -19.40 19.26 1.78
C GLY A 94 -19.66 18.25 2.89
N PRO A 95 -20.23 17.10 2.52
CA PRO A 95 -20.63 16.07 3.48
C PRO A 95 -19.44 15.54 4.28
N LEU A 96 -18.24 15.46 3.67
CA LEU A 96 -17.03 14.96 4.33
C LEU A 96 -16.56 15.89 5.45
N VAL A 97 -16.57 17.21 5.22
CA VAL A 97 -16.17 18.23 6.21
C VAL A 97 -17.07 18.19 7.44
N ARG A 98 -18.38 18.02 7.22
CA ARG A 98 -19.36 17.91 8.30
C ARG A 98 -19.20 16.64 9.12
N ARG A 99 -18.94 15.50 8.46
CA ARG A 99 -18.71 14.21 9.12
C ARG A 99 -17.44 14.20 9.96
N LEU A 100 -16.36 14.77 9.43
CA LEU A 100 -15.09 14.87 10.15
C LEU A 100 -15.09 16.02 11.17
N GLY A 101 -16.04 16.94 11.05
CA GLY A 101 -16.19 18.15 11.87
C GLY A 101 -14.92 19.00 11.90
N LEU A 102 -14.19 19.07 10.77
CA LEU A 102 -12.89 19.74 10.69
C LEU A 102 -13.02 21.25 10.56
N SER A 103 -14.15 21.78 10.09
CA SER A 103 -14.30 23.22 9.86
C SER A 103 -14.57 23.99 11.16
N ARG A 104 -13.63 24.84 11.55
CA ARG A 104 -13.78 25.77 12.69
C ARG A 104 -14.46 27.08 12.29
N LYS A 105 -14.41 27.47 11.00
CA LYS A 105 -14.99 28.69 10.45
C LYS A 105 -15.71 28.39 9.14
N ALA A 106 -16.97 28.82 9.00
CA ALA A 106 -17.80 28.49 7.85
C ALA A 106 -17.29 29.05 6.50
N GLU A 107 -16.48 30.11 6.53
CA GLU A 107 -16.05 30.84 5.33
C GLU A 107 -14.61 30.56 4.88
N CYS A 108 -13.83 29.82 5.66
CA CYS A 108 -12.45 29.51 5.28
C CYS A 108 -11.99 28.14 5.78
N ILE A 109 -11.09 27.53 5.02
CA ILE A 109 -10.42 26.30 5.39
C ILE A 109 -8.96 26.59 5.73
N SER A 110 -8.50 26.08 6.88
CA SER A 110 -7.09 26.21 7.26
C SER A 110 -6.22 25.24 6.46
N ARG A 111 -4.91 25.52 6.40
CA ARG A 111 -3.95 24.60 5.75
C ARG A 111 -4.05 23.18 6.29
N ASN A 112 -4.22 23.03 7.60
CA ASN A 112 -4.27 21.72 8.26
C ASN A 112 -5.59 21.00 7.96
N GLU A 113 -6.72 21.71 7.99
CA GLU A 113 -8.02 21.17 7.60
C GLU A 113 -8.01 20.69 6.15
N PHE A 114 -7.42 21.48 5.24
CA PHE A 114 -7.24 21.12 3.84
C PHE A 114 -6.41 19.84 3.69
N ILE A 115 -5.26 19.75 4.36
CA ILE A 115 -4.42 18.54 4.31
C ILE A 115 -5.16 17.32 4.84
N LEU A 116 -5.82 17.43 6.00
CA LEU A 116 -6.54 16.32 6.62
C LEU A 116 -7.70 15.82 5.75
N LEU A 117 -8.48 16.73 5.17
CA LEU A 117 -9.55 16.38 4.23
C LEU A 117 -9.01 15.60 3.03
N LEU A 118 -7.88 16.04 2.46
CA LEU A 118 -7.26 15.34 1.33
C LEU A 118 -6.69 13.98 1.71
N LEU A 119 -6.16 13.81 2.93
CA LEU A 119 -5.66 12.53 3.40
C LEU A 119 -6.79 11.52 3.61
N VAL A 120 -7.93 11.95 4.15
CA VAL A 120 -9.12 11.10 4.30
C VAL A 120 -9.74 10.79 2.94
N GLN A 121 -9.90 11.79 2.06
CA GLN A 121 -10.44 11.59 0.72
C GLN A 121 -9.61 10.62 -0.13
N GLN A 122 -8.28 10.61 0.05
CA GLN A 122 -7.36 9.67 -0.61
C GLN A 122 -7.36 8.27 0.05
N GLY A 123 -8.12 8.06 1.12
CA GLY A 123 -8.15 6.81 1.89
C GLY A 123 -6.84 6.48 2.59
N LYS A 124 -5.97 7.47 2.82
CA LYS A 124 -4.70 7.28 3.57
C LYS A 124 -4.94 7.22 5.07
N ILE A 125 -6.01 7.87 5.54
CA ILE A 125 -6.46 7.88 6.93
C ILE A 125 -7.95 7.54 6.90
N SER A 126 -8.40 6.63 7.76
CA SER A 126 -9.82 6.33 7.87
C SER A 126 -10.55 7.39 8.71
N GLU A 127 -11.85 7.58 8.47
CA GLU A 127 -12.67 8.50 9.28
C GLU A 127 -12.68 8.08 10.77
N ALA A 128 -12.63 6.77 11.04
CA ALA A 128 -12.61 6.22 12.39
C ALA A 128 -11.31 6.56 13.13
N ASP A 129 -10.16 6.45 12.47
CA ASP A 129 -8.87 6.81 13.06
C ASP A 129 -8.82 8.31 13.38
N LEU A 130 -9.31 9.15 12.47
CA LEU A 130 -9.36 10.59 12.69
C LEU A 130 -10.29 10.95 13.86
N ALA A 131 -11.45 10.30 13.96
CA ALA A 131 -12.38 10.49 15.06
C ALA A 131 -11.78 10.05 16.41
N ALA A 132 -11.03 8.95 16.44
CA ALA A 132 -10.34 8.49 17.65
C ALA A 132 -9.29 9.50 18.12
N ILE A 133 -8.44 10.00 17.21
CA ILE A 133 -7.42 11.01 17.53
C ILE A 133 -8.09 12.32 17.98
N ARG A 134 -9.18 12.72 17.33
CA ARG A 134 -9.95 13.89 17.74
C ARG A 134 -10.50 13.75 19.16
N ASN A 135 -11.07 12.60 19.51
CA ASN A 135 -11.56 12.37 20.87
C ASN A 135 -10.44 12.49 21.91
N VAL A 136 -9.22 12.03 21.59
CA VAL A 136 -8.05 12.24 22.46
C VAL A 136 -7.75 13.73 22.60
N PHE A 137 -7.78 14.49 21.50
CA PHE A 137 -7.60 15.94 21.54
C PHE A 137 -8.66 16.63 22.40
N ASP A 138 -9.94 16.26 22.26
CA ASP A 138 -11.04 16.84 23.02
C ASP A 138 -10.94 16.54 24.52
N ILE A 139 -10.35 15.41 24.90
CA ILE A 139 -10.02 15.09 26.31
C ILE A 139 -8.89 15.98 26.83
N LEU A 140 -7.90 16.27 25.99
CA LEU A 140 -6.74 17.08 26.34
C LEU A 140 -7.04 18.60 26.29
N ASP A 141 -8.00 19.04 25.50
CA ASP A 141 -8.42 20.45 25.38
C ASP A 141 -9.43 20.80 26.49
N ALA A 142 -8.96 20.78 27.74
CA ALA A 142 -9.80 20.93 28.92
C ALA A 142 -10.56 22.27 28.97
N ASN A 143 -10.00 23.32 28.37
CA ASN A 143 -10.67 24.62 28.26
C ASN A 143 -11.61 24.75 27.05
N GLY A 144 -11.69 23.73 26.18
CA GLY A 144 -12.50 23.74 24.96
C GLY A 144 -12.10 24.80 23.94
N SER A 145 -10.85 25.27 23.99
CA SER A 145 -10.34 26.34 23.13
C SER A 145 -10.08 25.88 21.70
N GLY A 146 -10.11 24.58 21.44
CA GLY A 146 -9.70 23.95 20.18
C GLY A 146 -8.20 24.10 19.92
N THR A 147 -7.39 24.31 20.96
CA THR A 147 -5.92 24.45 20.90
C THR A 147 -5.30 23.95 22.19
N LEU A 148 -4.37 23.01 22.12
CA LEU A 148 -3.64 22.58 23.31
C LEU A 148 -2.62 23.65 23.72
N SER A 149 -2.83 24.22 24.90
CA SER A 149 -1.99 25.25 25.49
C SER A 149 -1.47 24.81 26.87
N LEU A 150 -0.52 25.57 27.43
CA LEU A 150 -0.04 25.33 28.80
C LEU A 150 -1.16 25.45 29.84
N ILE A 151 -2.17 26.28 29.55
CA ILE A 151 -3.34 26.46 30.43
C ILE A 151 -4.14 25.15 30.50
N ASP A 152 -4.25 24.41 29.40
CA ASP A 152 -4.91 23.10 29.39
C ASP A 152 -4.17 22.10 30.28
N MET A 153 -2.83 22.10 30.21
CA MET A 153 -1.98 21.24 31.01
C MET A 153 -2.11 21.50 32.52
N GLU A 154 -2.32 22.75 32.92
CA GLU A 154 -2.58 23.10 34.32
C GLU A 154 -3.94 22.58 34.80
N LEU A 155 -4.94 22.54 33.92
CA LEU A 155 -6.30 22.09 34.21
C LEU A 155 -6.47 20.57 34.17
N TRP A 156 -5.45 19.80 33.75
CA TRP A 156 -5.53 18.35 33.67
C TRP A 156 -5.56 17.67 35.03
N PRO A 157 -6.44 16.65 35.21
CA PRO A 157 -6.41 15.80 36.39
C PRO A 157 -5.11 14.98 36.44
N GLU A 158 -4.62 14.72 37.66
CA GLU A 158 -3.37 13.96 37.95
C GLU A 158 -3.26 12.63 37.21
N SER A 159 -4.40 11.96 36.94
CA SER A 159 -4.45 10.71 36.18
C SER A 159 -3.95 10.84 34.74
N VAL A 160 -4.18 11.99 34.09
CA VAL A 160 -3.73 12.25 32.71
C VAL A 160 -2.25 12.62 32.68
N LYS A 161 -1.78 13.40 33.67
CA LYS A 161 -0.37 13.80 33.80
C LYS A 161 0.56 12.59 33.91
N ASN A 162 0.22 11.62 34.75
CA ASN A 162 1.00 10.38 34.92
C ASN A 162 1.06 9.49 33.67
N THR A 163 0.18 9.67 32.69
CA THR A 163 0.14 8.84 31.47
C THR A 163 1.05 9.38 30.37
N MET A 164 1.45 10.66 30.42
CA MET A 164 2.30 11.31 29.41
C MET A 164 3.80 11.34 29.75
N ASP A 165 4.18 10.99 30.98
CA ASP A 165 5.59 10.92 31.44
C ASP A 165 6.29 9.59 31.09
N LEU A 166 5.80 8.83 30.10
CA LEU A 166 6.36 7.55 29.64
C LEU A 166 7.00 7.62 28.25
#